data_AF-A0A1H2THH5-F1
#
_entry.id   AF-A0A1H2THH5-F1
#
_cell.length_a   1.000
_cell.length_b   1.000
_cell.length_c   1.000
_cell.angle_alpha   90.00
_cell.angle_beta   90.00
_cell.angle_gamma   90.00
#
_symmetry.space_group_name_H-M   'P 1'
#
loop_
_entity.id
_entity.type
_entity.pdbx_description
1 polymer ?
#
loop_
_entity_poly.entity_id
_entity_poly.type
_entity_poly.pdbx_seq_one_letter_code
_entity_poly.pdbx_strand_id
1 'polypeptide(L)'
;MRLTAHIFPLAVAAALLATSQAGAVPVSADFYEELDNPSYSTGPMVLQALSEPFGIGPELSVADEISNPEDFGGAIEVDFDTDGLGFTLTHEGGATDFETLLIQITDIGFSKSQKLISVVQDGGDLINDAASDPYSELLTFGDDWIELSIDVIVSSGSEFYNFINEGSAHYSLETADIPLPAAAPLLAAGLGIMGVAARRRRRAA
;
A
#
# COMPACT_ATOMS: atom_id res chain seq x y z
N MET A 1 23.84 -64.19 -37.83
CA MET A 1 22.84 -63.38 -37.12
C MET A 1 23.56 -62.30 -36.34
N ARG A 2 23.49 -61.03 -36.79
CA ARG A 2 24.05 -59.87 -36.06
C ARG A 2 22.92 -59.21 -35.29
N LEU A 3 23.08 -59.09 -33.98
CA LEU A 3 22.15 -58.40 -33.08
C LEU A 3 22.53 -56.91 -33.04
N THR A 4 21.67 -56.04 -33.54
CA THR A 4 21.86 -54.58 -33.51
C THR A 4 21.13 -54.03 -32.29
N ALA A 5 21.87 -53.51 -31.31
CA ALA A 5 21.29 -52.90 -30.11
C ALA A 5 20.94 -51.44 -30.40
N HIS A 6 19.66 -51.09 -30.27
CA HIS A 6 19.18 -49.71 -30.35
C HIS A 6 19.23 -49.06 -28.96
N ILE A 7 20.06 -48.03 -28.83
CA ILE A 7 20.15 -47.16 -27.65
C ILE A 7 19.11 -46.05 -27.84
N PHE A 8 18.08 -46.03 -27.01
CA PHE A 8 17.13 -44.91 -26.93
C PHE A 8 17.67 -43.85 -25.97
N PRO A 9 17.81 -42.57 -26.39
CA PRO A 9 18.11 -41.49 -25.46
C PRO A 9 16.83 -41.13 -24.67
N LEU A 10 16.91 -41.25 -23.35
CA LEU A 10 15.90 -40.75 -22.43
C LEU A 10 16.01 -39.22 -22.37
N ALA A 11 15.20 -38.51 -23.15
CA ALA A 11 15.10 -37.06 -23.06
C ALA A 11 14.28 -36.70 -21.81
N VAL A 12 14.96 -36.22 -20.77
CA VAL A 12 14.30 -35.62 -19.60
C VAL A 12 13.83 -34.23 -20.02
N ALA A 13 12.56 -34.11 -20.38
CA ALA A 13 11.92 -32.82 -20.61
C ALA A 13 11.65 -32.16 -19.24
N ALA A 14 12.52 -31.25 -18.82
CA ALA A 14 12.24 -30.35 -17.71
C ALA A 14 11.24 -29.29 -18.19
N ALA A 15 9.95 -29.55 -17.96
CA ALA A 15 8.92 -28.54 -18.10
C ALA A 15 9.12 -27.51 -16.97
N LEU A 16 9.77 -26.39 -17.27
CA LEU A 16 9.67 -25.20 -16.42
C LEU A 16 8.22 -24.72 -16.52
N LEU A 17 7.41 -25.08 -15.52
CA LEU A 17 6.15 -24.40 -15.24
C LEU A 17 6.50 -22.97 -14.83
N ALA A 18 6.44 -22.04 -15.79
CA ALA A 18 6.34 -20.63 -15.47
C ALA A 18 4.97 -20.42 -14.82
N THR A 19 4.88 -20.62 -13.51
CA THR A 19 3.76 -20.10 -12.74
C THR A 19 3.82 -18.59 -12.87
N SER A 20 2.81 -17.99 -13.51
CA SER A 20 2.57 -16.56 -13.41
C SER A 20 2.48 -16.24 -11.92
N GLN A 21 3.53 -15.68 -11.34
CA GLN A 21 3.45 -15.17 -9.99
C GLN A 21 2.51 -13.97 -10.07
N ALA A 22 1.24 -14.17 -9.69
CA ALA A 22 0.38 -13.05 -9.32
C ALA A 22 1.15 -12.21 -8.30
N GLY A 23 1.19 -10.89 -8.48
CA GLY A 23 1.78 -9.97 -7.51
C GLY A 23 1.21 -10.22 -6.11
N ALA A 24 1.92 -9.84 -5.05
CA ALA A 24 1.30 -9.85 -3.74
C ALA A 24 0.21 -8.79 -3.72
N VAL A 25 -0.96 -9.22 -3.30
CA VAL A 25 -2.08 -8.33 -3.04
C VAL A 25 -1.89 -7.78 -1.63
N PRO A 26 -1.99 -6.46 -1.42
CA PRO A 26 -2.15 -5.86 -0.10
C PRO A 26 -3.33 -6.52 0.63
N VAL A 27 -3.28 -6.67 1.96
CA VAL A 27 -4.32 -7.38 2.74
C VAL A 27 -4.91 -6.59 3.89
N SER A 28 -4.18 -5.63 4.45
CA SER A 28 -4.62 -4.78 5.55
C SER A 28 -3.71 -3.56 5.69
N ALA A 29 -4.17 -2.53 6.37
CA ALA A 29 -3.35 -1.41 6.83
C ALA A 29 -3.96 -0.74 8.07
N ASP A 30 -3.20 0.17 8.65
CA ASP A 30 -3.69 1.19 9.58
C ASP A 30 -3.92 2.48 8.78
N PHE A 31 -5.05 3.13 9.03
CA PHE A 31 -5.46 4.35 8.36
C PHE A 31 -5.64 5.48 9.37
N TYR A 32 -5.17 6.67 9.00
CA TYR A 32 -5.31 7.88 9.79
C TYR A 32 -5.58 9.06 8.86
N GLU A 33 -6.55 9.87 9.24
CA GLU A 33 -6.82 11.17 8.62
C GLU A 33 -6.83 12.24 9.71
N GLU A 34 -6.24 13.39 9.39
CA GLU A 34 -6.33 14.62 10.17
C GLU A 34 -6.70 15.78 9.24
N LEU A 35 -7.85 16.38 9.51
CA LEU A 35 -8.33 17.60 8.85
C LEU A 35 -8.36 18.73 9.87
N ASP A 36 -7.68 19.83 9.57
CA ASP A 36 -7.59 20.95 10.50
C ASP A 36 -7.70 22.31 9.82
N ASN A 37 -8.05 23.27 10.67
CA ASN A 37 -8.04 24.69 10.38
C ASN A 37 -7.37 25.43 11.55
N PRO A 38 -6.05 25.28 11.76
CA PRO A 38 -5.36 25.75 12.96
C PRO A 38 -5.47 27.26 13.21
N SER A 39 -5.79 28.08 12.20
CA SER A 39 -6.10 29.50 12.41
C SER A 39 -7.44 29.75 13.12
N TYR A 40 -8.39 28.81 13.05
CA TYR A 40 -9.78 28.99 13.47
C TYR A 40 -10.32 27.88 14.40
N SER A 41 -9.59 26.78 14.57
CA SER A 41 -9.99 25.61 15.35
C SER A 41 -9.29 25.54 16.72
N THR A 42 -9.85 24.75 17.64
CA THR A 42 -9.14 24.32 18.85
C THR A 42 -8.46 22.96 18.71
N GLY A 43 -8.62 22.31 17.56
CA GLY A 43 -7.99 21.04 17.21
C GLY A 43 -8.62 20.41 15.95
N PRO A 44 -7.97 19.37 15.41
CA PRO A 44 -8.38 18.75 14.16
C PRO A 44 -9.59 17.81 14.32
N MET A 45 -10.26 17.55 13.21
CA MET A 45 -11.01 16.31 13.03
C MET A 45 -10.03 15.17 12.73
N VAL A 46 -10.23 14.03 13.39
CA VAL A 46 -9.37 12.86 13.27
C VAL A 46 -10.21 11.61 13.08
N LEU A 47 -9.92 10.87 12.01
CA LEU A 47 -10.48 9.54 11.74
C LEU A 47 -9.35 8.51 11.87
N GLN A 48 -9.67 7.32 12.38
CA GLN A 48 -8.69 6.24 12.52
C GLN A 48 -9.32 4.85 12.45
N ALA A 49 -8.79 4.02 11.55
CA ALA A 49 -9.09 2.59 11.46
C ALA A 49 -7.79 1.80 11.59
N LEU A 50 -7.72 0.84 12.52
CA LEU A 50 -6.49 0.08 12.81
C LEU A 50 -6.63 -1.37 12.37
N SER A 51 -5.62 -1.85 11.64
CA SER A 51 -5.52 -3.20 11.09
C SER A 51 -6.74 -3.58 10.25
N GLU A 52 -7.25 -2.60 9.49
CA GLU A 52 -8.44 -2.75 8.68
C GLU A 52 -8.11 -3.65 7.47
N PRO A 53 -8.82 -4.77 7.29
CA PRO A 53 -8.63 -5.62 6.13
C PRO A 53 -9.19 -4.96 4.87
N PHE A 54 -8.46 -5.03 3.76
CA PHE A 54 -8.99 -4.50 2.50
C PHE A 54 -10.17 -5.34 2.01
N GLY A 55 -11.22 -4.66 1.56
CA GLY A 55 -12.55 -5.27 1.45
C GLY A 55 -13.47 -4.64 0.41
N ILE A 56 -14.76 -4.64 0.74
CA ILE A 56 -15.79 -3.98 -0.07
C ILE A 56 -16.18 -2.70 0.65
N GLY A 57 -16.04 -1.57 -0.04
CA GLY A 57 -16.31 -0.26 0.52
C GLY A 57 -15.07 0.34 1.19
N PRO A 58 -15.18 1.58 1.67
CA PRO A 58 -14.04 2.31 2.21
C PRO A 58 -13.51 1.67 3.49
N GLU A 59 -12.18 1.64 3.62
CA GLU A 59 -11.48 1.21 4.84
C GLU A 59 -11.26 2.34 5.86
N LEU A 60 -11.44 3.60 5.45
CA LEU A 60 -11.56 4.74 6.36
C LEU A 60 -12.76 5.59 5.94
N SER A 61 -13.63 5.92 6.89
CA SER A 61 -14.83 6.75 6.65
C SER A 61 -15.18 7.58 7.88
N VAL A 62 -16.19 8.46 7.76
CA VAL A 62 -16.72 9.24 8.90
C VAL A 62 -17.20 8.36 10.08
N ALA A 63 -17.47 7.07 9.85
CA ALA A 63 -17.80 6.14 10.93
C ALA A 63 -16.62 5.88 11.89
N ASP A 64 -15.40 6.20 11.46
CA ASP A 64 -14.14 5.97 12.16
C ASP A 64 -13.63 7.23 12.88
N GLU A 65 -14.48 8.27 13.01
CA GLU A 65 -14.15 9.50 13.73
C GLU A 65 -13.83 9.23 15.21
N ILE A 66 -12.64 9.67 15.65
CA ILE A 66 -12.20 9.60 17.05
C ILE A 66 -12.10 10.98 17.71
N SER A 67 -12.04 12.05 16.93
CA SER A 67 -12.04 13.43 17.42
C SER A 67 -12.65 14.37 16.39
N ASN A 68 -13.49 15.31 16.82
CA ASN A 68 -13.99 16.41 16.00
C ASN A 68 -14.49 17.55 16.91
N PRO A 69 -13.58 18.31 17.55
CA PRO A 69 -13.93 19.26 18.59
C PRO A 69 -14.78 20.44 18.10
N GLU A 70 -14.66 20.79 16.83
CA GLU A 70 -15.38 21.91 16.19
C GLU A 70 -16.59 21.47 15.36
N ASP A 71 -16.93 20.17 15.35
CA ASP A 71 -18.02 19.60 14.53
C ASP A 71 -17.83 19.95 13.04
N PHE A 72 -16.60 19.79 12.54
CA PHE A 72 -16.28 19.94 11.13
C PHE A 72 -17.11 18.97 10.30
N GLY A 73 -17.66 19.48 9.20
CA GLY A 73 -18.16 18.66 8.12
C GLY A 73 -17.06 18.34 7.11
N GLY A 74 -17.30 17.37 6.24
CA GLY A 74 -16.28 16.88 5.32
C GLY A 74 -15.43 15.79 5.96
N ALA A 75 -14.99 14.83 5.16
CA ALA A 75 -14.01 13.79 5.49
C ALA A 75 -13.44 13.22 4.19
N ILE A 76 -12.30 12.55 4.24
CA ILE A 76 -11.77 11.82 3.10
C ILE A 76 -11.98 10.32 3.32
N GLU A 77 -12.92 9.75 2.58
CA GLU A 77 -13.02 8.30 2.49
C GLU A 77 -11.79 7.74 1.77
N VAL A 78 -11.20 6.69 2.35
CA VAL A 78 -10.10 5.94 1.75
C VAL A 78 -10.61 4.56 1.38
N ASP A 79 -10.60 4.24 0.08
CA ASP A 79 -11.08 2.96 -0.47
C ASP A 79 -9.97 2.28 -1.28
N PHE A 80 -9.53 1.09 -0.85
CA PHE A 80 -8.42 0.37 -1.43
C PHE A 80 -8.90 -0.67 -2.45
N ASP A 81 -8.55 -0.47 -3.72
CA ASP A 81 -8.87 -1.42 -4.79
C ASP A 81 -7.82 -2.54 -4.84
N THR A 82 -8.18 -3.68 -4.23
CA THR A 82 -7.34 -4.88 -4.22
C THR A 82 -7.17 -5.54 -5.59
N ASP A 83 -8.09 -5.33 -6.54
CA ASP A 83 -8.00 -5.87 -7.90
C ASP A 83 -7.12 -4.97 -8.78
N GLY A 84 -7.15 -3.66 -8.56
CA GLY A 84 -6.40 -2.64 -9.28
C GLY A 84 -4.99 -2.38 -8.75
N LEU A 85 -4.65 -2.83 -7.53
CA LEU A 85 -3.44 -2.39 -6.80
C LEU A 85 -3.38 -0.86 -6.70
N GLY A 86 -4.43 -0.27 -6.16
CA GLY A 86 -4.54 1.17 -6.00
C GLY A 86 -5.40 1.55 -4.81
N PHE A 87 -5.52 2.84 -4.57
CA PHE A 87 -6.51 3.38 -3.64
C PHE A 87 -7.15 4.63 -4.22
N THR A 88 -8.37 4.90 -3.76
CA THR A 88 -9.16 6.07 -4.10
C THR A 88 -9.37 6.88 -2.83
N LEU A 89 -9.15 8.17 -2.95
CA LEU A 89 -9.55 9.15 -1.96
C LEU A 89 -10.81 9.83 -2.46
N THR A 90 -11.85 9.90 -1.64
CA THR A 90 -13.12 10.57 -1.99
C THR A 90 -13.51 11.53 -0.89
N HIS A 91 -13.73 12.79 -1.25
CA HIS A 91 -14.28 13.75 -0.30
C HIS A 91 -15.76 13.45 -0.06
N GLU A 92 -16.10 13.07 1.17
CA GLU A 92 -17.45 12.87 1.65
C GLU A 92 -17.86 14.07 2.51
N GLY A 93 -19.09 14.58 2.33
CA GLY A 93 -19.63 15.66 3.14
C GLY A 93 -19.72 16.99 2.40
N GLY A 94 -20.36 17.96 3.05
CA GLY A 94 -20.55 19.30 2.49
C GLY A 94 -19.24 20.09 2.43
N ALA A 95 -19.18 21.09 1.55
CA ALA A 95 -17.99 21.93 1.39
C ALA A 95 -17.56 22.57 2.72
N THR A 96 -16.31 22.32 3.10
CA THR A 96 -15.64 22.90 4.25
C THR A 96 -14.28 23.45 3.86
N ASP A 97 -13.99 24.63 4.42
CA ASP A 97 -12.75 25.37 4.23
C ASP A 97 -11.70 24.82 5.22
N PHE A 98 -10.64 24.20 4.72
CA PHE A 98 -9.55 23.64 5.54
C PHE A 98 -8.20 24.28 5.19
N GLU A 99 -7.29 24.26 6.16
CA GLU A 99 -5.90 24.72 5.99
C GLU A 99 -4.94 23.55 5.83
N THR A 100 -5.22 22.41 6.48
CA THR A 100 -4.36 21.23 6.42
C THR A 100 -5.16 19.94 6.29
N LEU A 101 -4.65 19.02 5.47
CA LEU A 101 -5.04 17.61 5.41
C LEU A 101 -3.78 16.75 5.58
N LEU A 102 -3.88 15.73 6.41
CA LEU A 102 -2.90 14.64 6.49
C LEU A 102 -3.65 13.32 6.38
N ILE A 103 -3.23 12.48 5.43
CA ILE A 103 -3.68 11.09 5.32
C ILE A 103 -2.46 10.20 5.43
N GLN A 104 -2.54 9.19 6.29
CA GLN A 104 -1.53 8.15 6.45
C GLN A 104 -2.16 6.78 6.26
N ILE A 105 -1.50 5.96 5.43
CA ILE A 105 -1.78 4.53 5.31
C ILE A 105 -0.50 3.82 5.74
N THR A 106 -0.49 3.22 6.92
CA THR A 106 0.70 2.62 7.54
C THR A 106 0.54 1.12 7.74
N ASP A 107 1.65 0.45 8.04
CA ASP A 107 1.67 -1.00 8.33
C ASP A 107 0.96 -1.83 7.23
N ILE A 108 1.16 -1.46 5.96
CA ILE A 108 0.54 -2.13 4.81
C ILE A 108 1.02 -3.58 4.77
N GLY A 109 0.11 -4.49 5.08
CA GLY A 109 0.33 -5.92 5.02
C GLY A 109 0.24 -6.41 3.57
N PHE A 110 1.17 -7.26 3.16
CA PHE A 110 1.14 -7.93 1.86
C PHE A 110 0.96 -9.44 2.02
N SER A 111 0.18 -10.06 1.13
CA SER A 111 -0.02 -11.52 1.09
C SER A 111 1.27 -12.34 0.83
N LYS A 112 2.35 -11.69 0.40
CA LYS A 112 3.70 -12.25 0.23
C LYS A 112 4.73 -11.22 0.67
N SER A 113 6.00 -11.62 0.77
CA SER A 113 7.10 -10.71 1.07
C SER A 113 7.34 -9.71 -0.08
N GLN A 114 6.58 -8.62 -0.07
CA GLN A 114 6.68 -7.52 -1.01
C GLN A 114 6.73 -6.18 -0.28
N LYS A 115 7.07 -5.15 -1.04
CA LYS A 115 7.09 -3.77 -0.62
C LYS A 115 6.66 -2.84 -1.73
N LEU A 116 6.21 -1.65 -1.38
CA LEU A 116 5.96 -0.57 -2.33
C LEU A 116 7.27 -0.10 -2.97
N ILE A 117 7.19 0.22 -4.25
CA ILE A 117 8.28 0.85 -5.02
C ILE A 117 7.81 2.08 -5.81
N SER A 118 6.50 2.27 -5.95
CA SER A 118 5.91 3.42 -6.61
C SER A 118 4.50 3.68 -6.08
N VAL A 119 4.14 4.96 -5.97
CA VAL A 119 2.79 5.46 -5.73
C VAL A 119 2.61 6.65 -6.68
N VAL A 120 1.60 6.61 -7.54
CA VAL A 120 1.37 7.64 -8.57
C VAL A 120 -0.12 7.94 -8.64
N GLN A 121 -0.49 9.22 -8.54
CA GLN A 121 -1.84 9.66 -8.88
C GLN A 121 -2.05 9.49 -10.38
N ASP A 122 -3.09 8.76 -10.77
CA ASP A 122 -3.36 8.40 -12.16
C ASP A 122 -4.73 8.87 -12.67
N GLY A 123 -5.54 9.49 -11.81
CA GLY A 123 -6.79 10.12 -12.22
C GLY A 123 -7.46 10.94 -11.11
N GLY A 124 -8.41 11.78 -11.53
CA GLY A 124 -9.23 12.57 -10.61
C GLY A 124 -8.48 13.70 -9.90
N ASP A 125 -9.23 14.50 -9.16
CA ASP A 125 -8.75 15.63 -8.36
C ASP A 125 -9.59 15.70 -7.07
N LEU A 126 -8.94 15.87 -5.92
CA LEU A 126 -9.61 16.10 -4.63
C LEU A 126 -9.94 17.58 -4.41
N ILE A 127 -9.04 18.47 -4.83
CA ILE A 127 -9.11 19.90 -4.56
C ILE A 127 -9.35 20.65 -5.86
N ASN A 128 -10.18 21.69 -5.78
CA ASN A 128 -10.43 22.55 -6.93
C ASN A 128 -9.20 23.43 -7.18
N ASP A 129 -8.38 23.09 -8.17
CA ASP A 129 -7.26 23.93 -8.65
C ASP A 129 -7.76 25.16 -9.44
N ALA A 130 -8.73 25.87 -8.87
CA ALA A 130 -8.98 27.24 -9.26
C ALA A 130 -7.75 28.02 -8.78
N ALA A 131 -7.01 28.62 -9.71
CA ALA A 131 -5.72 29.30 -9.55
C ALA A 131 -5.61 30.40 -8.45
N SER A 132 -6.60 30.55 -7.57
CA SER A 132 -6.65 31.45 -6.42
C SER A 132 -6.27 30.80 -5.07
N ASP A 133 -6.28 29.47 -4.94
CA ASP A 133 -6.02 28.79 -3.66
C ASP A 133 -4.63 28.13 -3.70
N PRO A 134 -3.57 28.82 -3.26
CA PRO A 134 -2.23 28.26 -3.24
C PRO A 134 -2.13 27.21 -2.12
N TYR A 135 -2.18 25.92 -2.46
CA TYR A 135 -1.83 24.83 -1.56
C TYR A 135 -0.56 24.10 -2.05
N SER A 136 0.13 23.45 -1.14
CA SER A 136 1.16 22.46 -1.45
C SER A 136 0.62 21.09 -1.17
N GLU A 137 0.72 20.19 -2.14
CA GLU A 137 0.48 18.77 -1.98
C GLU A 137 1.82 18.03 -1.97
N LEU A 138 1.99 17.15 -0.98
CA LEU A 138 3.16 16.30 -0.84
C LEU A 138 2.72 14.85 -0.60
N LEU A 139 2.96 14.00 -1.60
CA LEU A 139 2.83 12.56 -1.49
C LEU A 139 4.21 11.93 -1.25
N THR A 140 4.36 11.20 -0.16
CA THR A 140 5.54 10.40 0.15
C THR A 140 5.16 8.97 0.49
N PHE A 141 6.09 8.04 0.31
CA PHE A 141 5.86 6.64 0.63
C PHE A 141 7.16 5.94 1.01
N GLY A 142 7.02 4.85 1.76
CA GLY A 142 8.10 3.93 2.12
C GLY A 142 7.85 2.52 1.61
N ASP A 143 8.45 1.52 2.26
CA ASP A 143 8.29 0.12 1.85
C ASP A 143 6.86 -0.42 2.17
N ASP A 144 6.21 0.10 3.20
CA ASP A 144 4.94 -0.37 3.78
C ASP A 144 4.05 0.77 4.32
N TRP A 145 4.28 2.01 3.87
CA TRP A 145 3.47 3.16 4.26
C TRP A 145 3.36 4.21 3.15
N ILE A 146 2.30 5.00 3.19
CA ILE A 146 1.99 6.12 2.30
C ILE A 146 1.54 7.29 3.17
N GLU A 147 1.98 8.50 2.83
CA GLU A 147 1.55 9.75 3.47
C GLU A 147 1.23 10.79 2.39
N LEU A 148 0.03 11.36 2.45
CA LEU A 148 -0.39 12.52 1.67
C LEU A 148 -0.60 13.68 2.64
N SER A 149 0.09 14.79 2.40
CA SER A 149 -0.10 16.03 3.15
C SER A 149 -0.47 17.17 2.21
N ILE A 150 -1.48 17.93 2.59
CA ILE A 150 -1.90 19.16 1.92
C ILE A 150 -1.85 20.29 2.94
N ASP A 151 -1.25 21.41 2.56
CA ASP A 151 -1.09 22.60 3.40
C ASP A 151 -1.33 23.86 2.56
N VAL A 152 -2.11 24.82 3.09
CA VAL A 152 -2.28 26.13 2.46
C VAL A 152 -0.96 26.91 2.48
N ILE A 153 -0.45 27.22 1.29
CA ILE A 153 0.67 28.13 1.13
C ILE A 153 0.15 29.55 1.30
N VAL A 154 0.44 30.18 2.44
CA VAL A 154 -0.01 31.56 2.74
C VAL A 154 0.65 32.57 1.77
N SER A 155 0.08 32.75 0.58
CA SER A 155 0.45 33.80 -0.37
C SER A 155 -0.73 34.74 -0.57
N SER A 156 -0.93 35.62 0.41
CA SER A 156 -1.72 36.85 0.33
C SER A 156 -3.08 36.74 -0.39
N GLY A 157 -4.06 36.06 0.19
CA GLY A 157 -5.46 36.26 -0.19
C GLY A 157 -6.41 35.09 -0.01
N SER A 158 -5.91 33.86 -0.07
CA SER A 158 -6.69 32.68 0.32
C SER A 158 -6.13 32.11 1.61
N GLU A 159 -7.03 31.78 2.53
CA GLU A 159 -6.71 31.22 3.85
C GLU A 159 -7.09 29.73 3.91
N PHE A 160 -7.69 29.18 2.85
CA PHE A 160 -8.20 27.81 2.82
C PHE A 160 -8.02 27.22 1.42
N TYR A 161 -7.98 25.89 1.34
CA TYR A 161 -8.30 25.18 0.10
C TYR A 161 -9.73 24.64 0.17
N ASN A 162 -10.31 24.40 -1.00
CA ASN A 162 -11.66 23.85 -1.13
C ASN A 162 -11.62 22.47 -1.79
N PHE A 163 -12.18 21.47 -1.11
CA PHE A 163 -12.47 20.21 -1.76
C PHE A 163 -13.47 20.39 -2.90
N ILE A 164 -13.29 19.63 -3.99
CA ILE A 164 -14.34 19.46 -4.97
C ILE A 164 -15.47 18.69 -4.26
N ASN A 165 -16.71 19.14 -4.41
CA ASN A 165 -17.85 18.42 -3.83
C ASN A 165 -17.94 17.04 -4.47
N GLU A 166 -17.83 15.97 -3.66
CA GLU A 166 -17.68 14.59 -4.13
C GLU A 166 -16.44 14.41 -5.05
N GLY A 167 -15.41 15.24 -4.85
CA GLY A 167 -14.11 15.12 -5.50
C GLY A 167 -13.45 13.79 -5.18
N SER A 168 -12.75 13.23 -6.15
CA SER A 168 -12.11 11.94 -5.99
C SER A 168 -10.79 11.92 -6.74
N ALA A 169 -9.74 11.37 -6.10
CA ALA A 169 -8.44 11.14 -6.71
C ALA A 169 -8.06 9.66 -6.59
N HIS A 170 -7.45 9.14 -7.65
CA HIS A 170 -7.04 7.74 -7.78
C HIS A 170 -5.53 7.64 -7.80
N TYR A 171 -5.01 6.64 -7.10
CA TYR A 171 -3.59 6.37 -6.98
C TYR A 171 -3.30 4.91 -7.33
N SER A 172 -2.39 4.71 -8.27
CA SER A 172 -1.84 3.40 -8.64
C SER A 172 -0.60 3.09 -7.81
N LEU A 173 -0.46 1.82 -7.42
CA LEU A 173 0.67 1.29 -6.65
C LEU A 173 1.48 0.30 -7.48
N GLU A 174 2.81 0.33 -7.32
CA GLU A 174 3.68 -0.74 -7.79
C GLU A 174 4.41 -1.39 -6.61
N THR A 175 4.53 -2.71 -6.65
CA THR A 175 5.22 -3.51 -5.63
C THR A 175 6.39 -4.29 -6.20
N ALA A 176 7.34 -4.64 -5.34
CA ALA A 176 8.44 -5.54 -5.66
C ALA A 176 8.67 -6.59 -4.56
N ASP A 177 9.17 -7.76 -4.96
CA ASP A 177 9.57 -8.81 -4.02
C ASP A 177 10.74 -8.34 -3.14
N ILE A 178 10.62 -8.55 -1.83
CA ILE A 178 11.73 -8.38 -0.89
C ILE A 178 12.62 -9.61 -1.02
N PRO A 179 13.90 -9.48 -1.45
CA PRO A 179 14.79 -10.62 -1.55
C PRO A 179 14.93 -11.31 -0.20
N LEU A 180 14.62 -12.61 -0.14
CA LEU A 180 14.90 -13.39 1.05
C LEU A 180 16.40 -13.29 1.37
N PRO A 181 16.78 -13.05 2.63
CA PRO A 181 18.19 -13.10 3.01
C PRO A 181 18.76 -14.45 2.57
N ALA A 182 19.97 -14.46 1.99
CA ALA A 182 20.64 -15.63 1.42
C ALA A 182 20.93 -16.77 2.43
N ALA A 183 20.35 -16.72 3.64
CA ALA A 183 20.39 -17.78 4.64
C ALA A 183 19.59 -19.04 4.24
N ALA A 184 18.61 -18.93 3.34
CA ALA A 184 17.83 -20.09 2.89
C ALA A 184 18.71 -21.21 2.24
N PRO A 185 19.61 -20.92 1.29
CA PRO A 185 20.53 -21.92 0.78
C PRO A 185 21.57 -22.39 1.82
N LEU A 186 21.93 -21.55 2.81
CA LEU A 186 22.84 -21.96 3.89
C LEU A 186 22.19 -23.00 4.83
N LEU A 187 20.90 -22.87 5.13
CA LEU A 187 20.13 -23.88 5.87
C LEU A 187 20.05 -25.20 5.10
N ALA A 188 19.81 -25.14 3.78
CA ALA A 188 19.78 -26.33 2.93
C ALA A 188 21.16 -27.02 2.85
N ALA A 189 22.24 -26.24 2.73
CA ALA A 189 23.61 -26.75 2.74
C ALA A 189 23.98 -27.39 4.09
N GLY A 190 23.59 -26.76 5.21
CA GLY A 190 23.80 -27.28 6.56
C GLY A 190 23.09 -28.63 6.79
N LEU A 191 21.85 -28.75 6.34
CA LEU A 191 21.09 -30.02 6.41
C LEU A 191 21.72 -31.12 5.54
N GLY A 192 22.24 -30.77 4.36
CA GLY A 192 22.94 -31.70 3.48
C GLY A 192 24.19 -32.32 4.14
N ILE A 193 24.98 -31.51 4.84
CA ILE A 193 26.19 -31.96 5.55
C ILE A 193 25.83 -32.89 6.72
N MET A 194 24.80 -32.55 7.49
CA MET A 194 24.34 -33.40 8.61
C MET A 194 23.76 -34.74 8.13
N GLY A 195 23.01 -34.76 7.03
CA GLY A 195 22.47 -35.99 6.45
C GLY A 195 23.58 -36.96 5.98
N VAL A 196 24.63 -36.45 5.35
CA VAL A 196 25.78 -37.27 4.91
C VAL A 196 26.58 -37.79 6.10
N ALA A 197 26.80 -36.96 7.13
CA ALA A 197 27.51 -37.35 8.34
C ALA A 197 26.77 -38.46 9.12
N ALA A 198 25.44 -38.34 9.26
CA ALA A 198 24.61 -39.35 9.92
C ALA A 198 24.62 -40.68 9.15
N ARG A 199 24.62 -40.65 7.81
CA ARG A 199 24.68 -41.86 6.98
C ARG A 199 26.02 -42.59 7.08
N ARG A 200 27.13 -41.86 7.27
CA ARG A 200 28.45 -42.48 7.49
C ARG A 200 28.54 -43.20 8.83
N ARG A 201 27.96 -42.65 9.90
CA ARG A 201 27.98 -43.30 11.23
C ARG A 201 27.22 -44.64 11.25
N ARG A 202 26.12 -44.78 10.50
CA ARG A 202 25.36 -46.04 10.42
C ARG A 202 26.03 -47.17 9.63
N ARG A 203 27.09 -46.89 8.86
CA ARG A 203 27.84 -47.93 8.12
C ARG A 203 29.09 -48.40 8.85
N ALA A 204 29.47 -47.72 9.93
CA ALA A 204 30.65 -48.04 10.73
C ALA A 204 30.29 -48.75 12.06
N ALA A 205 29.00 -48.98 12.32
CA ALA A 205 28.47 -49.82 13.39
C ALA A 205 27.78 -51.03 12.75
#